data_AF-A0A920FVJ2-F1
#
_entry.id   AF-A0A920FVJ2-F1
#
_cell.length_a   1.000
_cell.length_b   1.000
_cell.length_c   1.000
_cell.angle_alpha   90.00
_cell.angle_beta   90.00
_cell.angle_gamma   90.00
#
_symmetry.space_group_name_H-M   'P 1'
#
loop_
_entity.id
_entity.type
_entity.pdbx_description
1 polymer ?
#
loop_
_entity_poly.entity_id
_entity_poly.type
_entity_poly.pdbx_seq_one_letter_code
_entity_poly.pdbx_strand_id
1 'polypeptide(L)' 'MSPRTVIMWAENYKLINNVQSSLAMTFLNKCDESEIDIYKEYFQRTFGEDF' A
#
# COMPACT_ATOMS: atom_id res chain seq x y z
N MET A 1 -8.36 -5.42 -5.69
CA MET A 1 -7.16 -4.93 -6.44
C MET A 1 -7.12 -5.56 -7.82
N SER A 2 -6.76 -4.80 -8.86
CA SER A 2 -6.49 -5.37 -10.19
C SER A 2 -5.02 -5.75 -10.33
N PRO A 3 -4.65 -6.71 -11.21
CA PRO A 3 -3.24 -7.03 -11.50
C PRO A 3 -2.42 -5.79 -11.93
N ARG A 4 -3.06 -4.82 -12.60
CA ARG A 4 -2.43 -3.55 -13.00
C ARG A 4 -1.98 -2.72 -11.80
N THR A 5 -2.74 -2.75 -10.70
CA THR A 5 -2.39 -2.02 -9.48
C THR A 5 -1.15 -2.60 -8.80
N VAL A 6 -0.96 -3.92 -8.90
CA VAL A 6 0.24 -4.61 -8.37
C VAL A 6 1.48 -4.24 -9.19
N ILE A 7 1.36 -4.16 -10.52
CA ILE A 7 2.45 -3.70 -11.39
C ILE A 7 2.85 -2.25 -11.04
N MET A 8 1.86 -1.37 -10.87
CA MET A 8 2.10 0.01 -10.46
C MET A 8 2.82 0.11 -9.10
N TRP A 9 2.47 -0.74 -8.14
CA TRP A 9 3.18 -0.80 -6.86
C TRP A 9 4.66 -1.18 -7.07
N ALA A 10 4.94 -2.21 -7.88
CA ALA A 10 6.30 -2.63 -8.19
C ALA A 10 7.11 -1.54 -8.90
N GLU A 11 6.49 -0.75 -9.78
CA GLU A 11 7.12 0.41 -10.41
C GLU A 11 7.45 1.51 -9.39
N ASN A 12 6.51 1.83 -8.49
CA ASN A 12 6.74 2.79 -7.41
C ASN A 12 7.85 2.33 -6.46
N TYR A 13 7.91 1.03 -6.15
CA TYR A 13 8.99 0.47 -5.35
C TYR A 13 10.36 0.67 -6.02
N LYS A 14 10.49 0.50 -7.34
CA LYS A 14 11.76 0.74 -8.05
C LYS A 14 12.24 2.20 -7.95
N LEU A 15 11.32 3.15 -7.80
CA LEU A 15 11.65 4.58 -7.69
C LEU A 15 11.98 4.97 -6.24
N ILE A 16 11.22 4.45 -5.28
CA ILE A 16 11.28 4.86 -3.86
C ILE A 16 12.27 4.00 -3.08
N ASN A 17 12.49 2.75 -3.51
CA ASN A 17 13.27 1.71 -2.81
C ASN A 17 12.80 1.43 -1.37
N ASN A 18 11.54 1.74 -1.05
CA ASN A 18 10.88 1.40 0.20
C ASN A 18 9.53 0.74 -0.09
N VAL A 19 9.33 -0.49 0.39
CA VAL A 19 8.16 -1.30 0.03
C VAL A 19 6.89 -0.81 0.73
N GLN A 20 7.01 -0.37 1.99
CA GLN A 20 5.92 0.18 2.79
C GLN A 20 5.43 1.51 2.22
N SER A 21 6.33 2.46 1.98
CA SER A 21 6.00 3.77 1.43
C SER A 21 5.42 3.66 0.01
N SER A 22 5.94 2.75 -0.81
CA SER A 22 5.39 2.51 -2.15
C SER A 22 4.01 1.85 -2.10
N LEU A 23 3.72 1.00 -1.10
CA LEU A 23 2.39 0.43 -0.89
C LEU A 23 1.40 1.55 -0.51
N ALA A 24 1.75 2.37 0.47
CA ALA A 24 0.93 3.51 0.90
C ALA A 24 0.60 4.45 -0.27
N MET A 25 1.62 4.83 -1.05
CA MET A 25 1.42 5.70 -2.20
C MET A 25 0.50 5.09 -3.28
N THR A 26 0.53 3.78 -3.44
CA THR A 26 -0.24 3.07 -4.47
C THR A 26 -1.69 2.80 -4.06
N PHE A 27 -1.90 2.51 -2.78
CA PHE A 27 -3.17 2.00 -2.25
C PHE A 27 -3.86 2.99 -1.33
N LEU A 28 -3.18 3.53 -0.31
CA LEU A 28 -3.80 4.42 0.68
C LEU A 28 -4.38 5.69 0.04
N ASN A 29 -3.68 6.27 -0.94
CA ASN A 29 -4.17 7.46 -1.66
C ASN A 29 -5.48 7.25 -2.43
N LYS A 30 -5.92 6.00 -2.60
CA LYS A 30 -7.15 5.64 -3.32
C LYS A 30 -8.23 5.08 -2.40
N CYS A 31 -7.95 4.96 -1.10
CA CYS A 31 -8.90 4.47 -0.12
C CYS A 31 -9.87 5.58 0.28
N ASP A 32 -11.14 5.21 0.39
CA ASP A 32 -12.13 6.04 1.08
C ASP A 32 -11.88 5.98 2.60
N GLU A 33 -12.40 6.95 3.37
CA GLU A 33 -12.19 7.01 4.83
C GLU A 33 -12.59 5.71 5.56
N SER A 34 -13.66 5.06 5.08
CA SER A 34 -14.14 3.78 5.63
C SER A 34 -13.20 2.60 5.38
N GLU A 35 -12.29 2.72 4.43
CA GLU A 35 -11.33 1.67 4.05
C GLU A 35 -9.99 1.84 4.75
N ILE A 36 -9.73 2.98 5.41
CA ILE A 36 -8.45 3.28 6.05
C ILE A 36 -8.14 2.28 7.16
N ASP A 37 -9.10 1.95 8.01
CA ASP A 37 -8.86 1.01 9.12
C ASP A 37 -8.55 -0.41 8.62
N ILE A 38 -9.23 -0.82 7.54
CA ILE A 38 -8.99 -2.10 6.87
C ILE A 38 -7.58 -2.10 6.25
N TYR A 39 -7.18 -1.00 5.59
CA TYR A 39 -5.85 -0.85 5.05
C TYR A 39 -4.77 -0.96 6.14
N LYS A 40 -4.97 -0.29 7.28
CA LYS A 40 -4.05 -0.35 8.43
C LYS A 40 -3.90 -1.76 8.97
N GLU A 41 -5.00 -2.50 9.11
CA GLU A 41 -4.96 -3.90 9.55
C GLU A 41 -4.17 -4.77 8.57
N TYR A 42 -4.39 -4.63 7.26
CA TYR A 42 -3.62 -5.36 6.26
C TYR A 42 -2.15 -4.95 6.23
N PHE A 43 -1.86 -3.67 6.40
CA PHE A 43 -0.50 -3.16 6.49
C PHE A 43 0.22 -3.78 7.68
N GLN A 44 -0.39 -3.73 8.87
CA GLN A 44 0.15 -4.32 10.09
C GLN A 44 0.36 -5.83 9.97
N ARG A 45 -0.59 -6.56 9.38
CA ARG A 45 -0.45 -8.01 9.14
C ARG A 45 0.67 -8.35 8.16
N THR A 46 0.95 -7.47 7.21
CA THR A 46 1.95 -7.70 6.17
C THR A 46 3.37 -7.36 6.64
N PHE A 47 3.53 -6.26 7.38
CA PHE A 47 4.84 -5.74 7.76
C PHE A 47 5.15 -5.84 9.26
N GLY A 48 4.16 -6.13 10.10
CA GLY A 48 4.33 -6.14 11.56
C GLY A 48 4.55 -4.75 12.17
N GLU A 49 4.29 -3.68 11.40
CA GLU A 49 4.48 -2.29 11.78
C GLU A 49 3.14 -1.57 11.82
N ASP A 50 3.00 -0.61 12.75
CA ASP A 50 1.86 0.30 12.74
C ASP A 50 2.04 1.33 11.62
N PHE A 51 0.92 1.65 10.96
CA PHE A 51 0.87 2.61 9.85
C PHE A 51 0.66 4.05 10.35
#